data_AF-A0A1H1W072-F1
#
_entry.id   AF-A0A1H1W072-F1
#
_cell.length_a   1.000
_cell.length_b   1.000
_cell.length_c   1.000
_cell.angle_alpha   90.00
_cell.angle_beta   90.00
_cell.angle_gamma   90.00
#
_symmetry.space_group_name_H-M   'P 1'
#
loop_
_entity.id
_entity.type
_entity.pdbx_description
1 polymer ?
#
loop_
_entity_poly.entity_id
_entity_poly.type
_entity_poly.pdbx_seq_one_letter_code
_entity_poly.pdbx_strand_id
1 'polypeptide(L)'
;MRNPFPDAARKASLWGAFFVCAALMAWPRVPFAAECRPPAALREAQVARVVDGDTLRLDDGRSVRLIGVNAPELGREGRPPEPLAEVATRHLAALVAASAGRVGLVSGEQSRDRYGRTLAHAFGRDGRNWEAQQLAAGLGFAVALAPNTALAACQFAAEAAARATGRGVWQRSPLIEATQLRRGGFVLVRGRVMVIERNSGGLWLQLEGDLVLQVVPQALAQFDTQALWRLQGRVVEARGWLIDRRRRGASGRGRSRWLLPLSHPAMLGY
;
A
#
# COMPACT_ATOMS: atom_id res chain seq x y z
N MET A 1 80.76 13.20 32.22
CA MET A 1 80.14 11.89 31.94
C MET A 1 78.63 12.05 32.01
N ARG A 2 77.89 11.49 31.03
CA ARG A 2 76.43 11.59 30.89
C ARG A 2 75.71 10.67 31.90
N ASN A 3 74.67 11.17 32.55
CA ASN A 3 73.37 10.50 32.70
C ASN A 3 72.29 11.49 33.22
N PRO A 4 70.99 11.22 32.99
CA PRO A 4 69.97 12.24 32.73
C PRO A 4 68.76 12.21 33.70
N PHE A 5 67.97 13.30 33.65
CA PHE A 5 66.65 13.56 34.28
C PHE A 5 66.64 13.82 35.81
N PRO A 6 65.86 14.84 36.27
CA PRO A 6 64.45 14.60 36.53
C PRO A 6 63.47 15.72 36.12
N ASP A 7 62.25 15.25 35.83
CA ASP A 7 60.92 15.80 36.08
C ASP A 7 60.60 17.30 35.87
N ALA A 8 59.78 17.54 34.85
CA ALA A 8 58.73 18.56 34.92
C ALA A 8 57.40 17.94 34.47
N ALA A 9 56.56 17.62 35.46
CA ALA A 9 55.19 17.16 35.28
C ALA A 9 54.35 18.19 34.50
N ARG A 10 53.88 17.82 33.30
CA ARG A 10 52.77 18.51 32.66
C ARG A 10 51.46 17.91 33.17
N LYS A 11 50.75 18.69 33.97
CA LYS A 11 49.35 18.44 34.36
C LYS A 11 48.50 18.38 33.08
N ALA A 12 47.95 17.22 32.75
CA ALA A 12 46.97 17.09 31.68
C ALA A 12 45.65 17.76 32.14
N SER A 13 45.13 18.67 31.31
CA SER A 13 43.87 19.35 31.56
C SER A 13 42.70 18.36 31.45
N LEU A 14 42.03 18.11 32.58
CA LEU A 14 40.85 17.24 32.69
C LEU A 14 39.56 17.84 32.08
N TRP A 15 39.63 19.02 31.47
CA TRP A 15 38.45 19.72 30.93
C TRP A 15 38.12 19.37 29.47
N GLY A 16 39.02 18.67 28.76
CA GLY A 16 38.80 18.29 27.34
C GLY A 16 37.95 17.03 27.14
N ALA A 17 37.76 16.21 28.17
CA ALA A 17 37.11 14.90 28.04
C ALA A 17 35.57 14.93 28.16
N PHE A 18 34.98 16.04 28.63
CA PHE A 18 33.52 16.09 28.85
C PHE A 18 32.70 16.53 27.63
N PHE A 19 33.32 17.14 26.61
CA PHE A 19 32.60 17.62 25.42
C PHE A 19 32.55 16.63 24.24
N VAL A 20 33.31 15.53 24.29
CA VAL A 20 33.36 14.56 23.17
C VAL A 20 32.30 13.45 23.30
N CYS A 21 31.72 13.22 24.48
CA CYS A 21 30.70 12.17 24.67
C CYS A 21 29.25 12.63 24.41
N ALA A 22 28.96 13.93 24.36
CA ALA A 22 27.59 14.43 24.18
C ALA A 22 27.12 14.43 22.71
N ALA A 23 28.04 14.33 21.73
CA ALA A 23 27.71 14.39 20.31
C ALA A 23 27.35 13.04 19.66
N LEU A 24 27.45 11.92 20.39
CA LEU A 24 27.17 10.58 19.88
C LEU A 24 25.73 10.08 20.17
N MET A 25 24.86 10.90 20.77
CA MET A 25 23.48 10.52 21.11
C MET A 25 22.40 11.10 20.18
N ALA A 26 22.80 11.67 19.03
CA ALA A 26 21.86 12.10 17.99
C ALA A 26 21.92 11.14 16.79
N TRP A 27 21.80 9.82 17.04
CA TRP A 27 21.43 8.93 15.94
C TRP A 27 20.01 9.33 15.52
N PRO A 28 19.75 9.65 14.23
CA PRO A 28 18.39 9.84 13.79
C PRO A 28 17.60 8.59 14.20
N ARG A 29 16.56 8.77 15.02
CA ARG A 29 15.57 7.73 15.28
C ARG A 29 14.98 7.41 13.91
N VAL A 30 15.50 6.38 13.25
CA VAL A 30 14.84 5.81 12.09
C VAL A 30 13.47 5.41 12.62
N PRO A 31 12.37 6.07 12.17
CA PRO A 31 11.06 5.69 12.65
C PRO A 31 10.90 4.21 12.40
N PHE A 32 10.67 3.45 13.47
CA PHE A 32 10.39 2.03 13.36
C PHE A 32 9.22 1.93 12.38
N ALA A 33 9.45 1.29 11.23
CA ALA A 33 8.39 1.12 10.25
C ALA A 33 7.20 0.52 10.98
N ALA A 34 6.03 1.17 10.89
CA ALA A 34 4.86 0.73 11.63
C ALA A 34 4.62 -0.75 11.33
N GLU A 35 4.82 -1.61 12.32
CA GLU A 35 4.60 -3.04 12.14
C GLU A 35 3.10 -3.27 11.95
N CYS A 36 2.74 -4.01 10.91
CA CYS A 36 1.37 -4.47 10.75
C CYS A 36 1.06 -5.54 11.79
N ARG A 37 0.49 -5.12 12.93
CA ARG A 37 0.03 -6.02 14.00
C ARG A 37 -1.39 -6.53 13.73
N PRO A 38 -1.76 -7.75 14.16
CA PRO A 38 -3.12 -8.24 14.03
C PRO A 38 -4.12 -7.30 14.74
N PRO A 39 -5.20 -6.86 14.06
CA PRO A 39 -6.20 -5.98 14.68
C PRO A 39 -7.19 -6.74 15.58
N ALA A 40 -7.16 -8.07 15.55
CA ALA A 40 -7.96 -8.95 16.40
C ALA A 40 -7.25 -10.31 16.55
N ALA A 41 -7.87 -11.22 17.32
CA ALA A 41 -7.36 -12.57 17.52
C ALA A 41 -7.24 -13.35 16.20
N LEU A 42 -6.12 -14.05 16.05
CA LEU A 42 -5.83 -14.87 14.87
C LEU A 42 -6.66 -16.16 14.91
N ARG A 43 -7.24 -16.52 13.76
CA ARG A 43 -7.84 -17.83 13.52
C ARG A 43 -6.92 -18.65 12.64
N GLU A 44 -6.32 -19.69 13.22
CA GLU A 44 -5.42 -20.59 12.50
C GLU A 44 -6.16 -21.40 11.43
N ALA A 45 -5.50 -21.60 10.29
CA ALA A 45 -5.97 -22.46 9.21
C ALA A 45 -4.80 -23.09 8.45
N GLN A 46 -5.07 -24.20 7.76
CA GLN A 46 -4.11 -24.86 6.87
C GLN A 46 -4.32 -24.37 5.43
N VAL A 47 -3.22 -24.04 4.76
CA VAL A 47 -3.21 -23.61 3.36
C VAL A 47 -3.06 -24.84 2.47
N ALA A 48 -4.06 -25.07 1.63
CA ALA A 48 -4.05 -26.13 0.60
C ALA A 48 -3.14 -25.76 -0.56
N ARG A 49 -3.24 -24.51 -1.06
CA ARG A 49 -2.38 -23.96 -2.11
C ARG A 49 -2.45 -22.44 -2.18
N VAL A 50 -1.42 -21.85 -2.77
CA VAL A 50 -1.43 -20.45 -3.22
C VAL A 50 -2.05 -20.39 -4.62
N VAL A 51 -3.04 -19.51 -4.81
CA VAL A 51 -3.73 -19.35 -6.10
C VAL A 51 -3.01 -18.32 -6.97
N ASP A 52 -2.66 -17.18 -6.39
CA ASP A 52 -1.91 -16.08 -7.00
C ASP A 52 -1.25 -15.23 -5.88
N GLY A 53 -0.64 -14.09 -6.22
CA GLY A 53 0.12 -13.26 -5.29
C GLY A 53 -0.67 -12.61 -4.15
N ASP A 54 -2.00 -12.76 -4.10
CA ASP A 54 -2.82 -12.26 -3.00
C ASP A 54 -4.04 -13.14 -2.68
N THR A 55 -4.07 -14.38 -3.18
CA THR A 55 -5.18 -15.32 -2.96
C THR A 55 -4.66 -16.68 -2.49
N LEU A 56 -5.25 -17.18 -1.39
CA LEU A 56 -4.99 -18.50 -0.81
C LEU A 56 -6.21 -19.40 -0.96
N ARG A 57 -5.97 -20.71 -1.10
CA ARG A 57 -6.98 -21.76 -0.92
C ARG A 57 -6.66 -22.51 0.37
N LEU A 58 -7.63 -22.62 1.25
CA LEU A 58 -7.51 -23.37 2.52
C LEU A 58 -8.01 -24.80 2.35
N ASP A 59 -7.59 -25.70 3.24
CA ASP A 59 -8.01 -27.12 3.24
C ASP A 59 -9.50 -27.29 3.52
N ASP A 60 -10.11 -26.36 4.26
CA ASP A 60 -11.56 -26.32 4.51
C ASP A 60 -12.38 -25.81 3.31
N GLY A 61 -11.75 -25.63 2.15
CA GLY A 61 -12.38 -25.24 0.90
C GLY A 61 -12.54 -23.73 0.72
N ARG A 62 -12.29 -22.90 1.76
CA ARG A 62 -12.37 -21.45 1.62
C ARG A 62 -11.32 -20.91 0.65
N SER A 63 -11.73 -19.93 -0.14
CA SER A 63 -10.84 -19.09 -0.95
C SER A 63 -10.67 -17.77 -0.23
N VAL A 64 -9.45 -17.40 0.17
CA VAL A 64 -9.15 -16.19 0.93
C VAL A 64 -8.45 -15.19 0.02
N ARG A 65 -9.03 -13.99 -0.15
CA ARG A 65 -8.38 -12.84 -0.78
C ARG A 65 -7.80 -11.96 0.32
N LEU A 66 -6.49 -11.73 0.24
CA LEU A 66 -5.76 -10.93 1.20
C LEU A 66 -6.19 -9.46 1.10
N ILE A 67 -6.40 -8.83 2.25
CA ILE A 67 -6.92 -7.46 2.33
C ILE A 67 -5.76 -6.47 2.19
N GLY A 68 -5.93 -5.49 1.32
CA GLY A 68 -5.05 -4.34 1.25
C GLY A 68 -3.85 -4.47 0.30
N VAL A 69 -3.77 -5.59 -0.42
CA VAL A 69 -2.80 -5.82 -1.50
C VAL A 69 -3.51 -6.18 -2.80
N ASN A 70 -2.98 -5.67 -3.91
CA ASN A 70 -3.33 -6.07 -5.27
C ASN A 70 -2.06 -6.53 -5.99
N ALA A 71 -1.86 -7.85 -6.06
CA ALA A 71 -0.73 -8.45 -6.74
C ALA A 71 -0.98 -8.59 -8.25
N PRO A 72 0.08 -8.67 -9.09
CA PRO A 72 -0.08 -8.97 -10.51
C PRO A 72 -0.74 -10.35 -10.73
N GLU A 73 -1.68 -10.41 -11.65
CA GLU A 73 -2.51 -11.60 -11.90
C GLU A 73 -1.79 -12.61 -12.80
N LEU A 74 -1.90 -13.92 -12.52
CA LEU A 74 -1.28 -14.99 -13.32
C LEU A 74 -1.88 -15.18 -14.72
N GLY A 75 -2.91 -14.40 -15.08
CA GLY A 75 -3.67 -14.60 -16.31
C GLY A 75 -4.66 -15.76 -16.18
N ARG A 76 -5.76 -15.67 -16.92
CA ARG A 76 -6.81 -16.70 -17.02
C ARG A 76 -7.34 -16.71 -18.44
N GLU A 77 -7.93 -17.84 -18.86
CA GLU A 77 -8.65 -17.95 -20.14
C GLU A 77 -7.77 -17.57 -21.36
N GLY A 78 -6.54 -18.07 -21.40
CA GLY A 78 -5.59 -17.83 -22.48
C GLY A 78 -4.90 -16.46 -22.46
N ARG A 79 -5.14 -15.61 -21.46
CA ARG A 79 -4.37 -14.38 -21.26
C ARG A 79 -3.02 -14.68 -20.62
N PRO A 80 -1.93 -14.04 -21.08
CA PRO A 80 -0.63 -14.20 -20.45
C PRO A 80 -0.64 -13.64 -19.01
N PRO A 81 0.24 -14.14 -18.12
CA PRO A 81 0.46 -13.56 -16.82
C PRO A 81 0.88 -12.09 -16.91
N GLU A 82 0.46 -11.30 -15.94
CA GLU A 82 0.99 -9.95 -15.75
C GLU A 82 2.46 -10.01 -15.31
N PRO A 83 3.28 -8.99 -15.62
CA PRO A 83 4.65 -8.93 -15.16
C PRO A 83 4.76 -9.13 -13.64
N LEU A 84 5.69 -10.00 -13.22
CA LEU A 84 5.94 -10.40 -11.82
C LEU A 84 4.85 -11.25 -11.14
N ALA A 85 3.78 -11.65 -11.83
CA ALA A 85 2.71 -12.46 -11.23
C ALA A 85 3.21 -13.79 -10.63
N GLU A 86 4.06 -14.51 -11.36
CA GLU A 86 4.66 -15.75 -10.85
C GLU A 86 5.61 -15.51 -9.67
N VAL A 87 6.36 -14.39 -9.70
CA VAL A 87 7.28 -14.03 -8.62
C VAL A 87 6.49 -13.70 -7.36
N ALA A 88 5.41 -12.95 -7.47
CA ALA A 88 4.49 -12.64 -6.38
C ALA A 88 3.86 -13.91 -5.79
N THR A 89 3.44 -14.84 -6.65
CA THR A 89 2.86 -16.12 -6.25
C THR A 89 3.87 -17.00 -5.53
N ARG A 90 5.10 -17.13 -6.07
CA ARG A 90 6.19 -17.90 -5.44
C ARG A 90 6.61 -17.29 -4.11
N HIS A 91 6.64 -15.98 -3.99
CA HIS A 91 6.96 -15.32 -2.72
C HIS A 91 5.90 -15.62 -1.66
N LEU A 92 4.59 -15.53 -1.99
CA LEU A 92 3.53 -15.91 -1.06
C LEU A 92 3.60 -17.41 -0.69
N ALA A 93 3.94 -18.28 -1.64
CA ALA A 93 4.15 -19.71 -1.37
C ALA A 93 5.35 -19.96 -0.43
N ALA A 94 6.42 -19.18 -0.55
CA ALA A 94 7.55 -19.24 0.37
C ALA A 94 7.17 -18.81 1.79
N LEU A 95 6.31 -17.78 1.95
CA LEU A 95 5.77 -17.38 3.26
C LEU A 95 4.93 -18.50 3.90
N VAL A 96 4.09 -19.17 3.09
CA VAL A 96 3.31 -20.33 3.53
C VAL A 96 4.23 -21.47 3.98
N ALA A 97 5.27 -21.78 3.20
CA ALA A 97 6.24 -22.82 3.54
C ALA A 97 7.01 -22.50 4.82
N ALA A 98 7.47 -21.26 4.99
CA ALA A 98 8.14 -20.79 6.21
C ALA A 98 7.23 -20.86 7.45
N SER A 99 5.92 -20.79 7.26
CA SER A 99 4.90 -20.96 8.30
C SER A 99 4.44 -22.42 8.46
N ALA A 100 5.17 -23.37 7.84
CA ALA A 100 4.85 -24.80 7.82
C ALA A 100 3.41 -25.08 7.38
N GLY A 101 2.98 -24.40 6.31
CA GLY A 101 1.67 -24.56 5.68
C GLY A 101 0.50 -23.89 6.42
N ARG A 102 0.75 -23.23 7.55
CA ARG A 102 -0.31 -22.62 8.38
C ARG A 102 -0.35 -21.12 8.24
N VAL A 103 -1.55 -20.56 8.42
CA VAL A 103 -1.80 -19.12 8.38
C VAL A 103 -2.72 -18.72 9.52
N GLY A 104 -2.37 -17.65 10.23
CA GLY A 104 -3.27 -16.96 11.15
C GLY A 104 -4.09 -15.92 10.39
N LEU A 105 -5.42 -15.99 10.48
CA LEU A 105 -6.32 -15.11 9.75
C LEU A 105 -7.09 -14.16 10.67
N VAL A 106 -7.19 -12.89 10.27
CA VAL A 106 -8.15 -11.92 10.83
C VAL A 106 -9.12 -11.49 9.75
N SER A 107 -10.39 -11.85 9.86
CA SER A 107 -11.41 -11.43 8.91
C SER A 107 -11.55 -9.90 8.89
N GLY A 108 -11.77 -9.34 7.70
CA GLY A 108 -12.19 -7.95 7.58
C GLY A 108 -13.61 -7.73 8.13
N GLU A 109 -13.97 -6.47 8.39
CA GLU A 109 -15.32 -6.07 8.75
C GLU A 109 -16.33 -6.56 7.70
N GLN A 110 -16.02 -6.35 6.42
CA GLN A 110 -16.67 -7.07 5.35
C GLN A 110 -15.96 -8.41 5.15
N SER A 111 -16.63 -9.49 5.54
CA SER A 111 -16.02 -10.84 5.56
C SER A 111 -15.94 -11.53 4.19
N ARG A 112 -16.71 -11.09 3.19
CA ARG A 112 -16.74 -11.68 1.84
C ARG A 112 -16.82 -10.66 0.73
N ASP A 113 -16.19 -10.97 -0.40
CA ASP A 113 -16.36 -10.21 -1.64
C ASP A 113 -17.52 -10.72 -2.50
N ARG A 114 -17.79 -10.03 -3.62
CA ARG A 114 -18.85 -10.39 -4.57
C ARG A 114 -18.68 -11.76 -5.24
N TYR A 115 -17.50 -12.37 -5.15
CA TYR A 115 -17.18 -13.68 -5.70
C TYR A 115 -17.27 -14.78 -4.63
N GLY A 116 -17.68 -14.43 -3.41
CA GLY A 116 -17.78 -15.35 -2.28
C GLY A 116 -16.46 -15.66 -1.58
N ARG A 117 -15.34 -15.03 -1.98
CA ARG A 117 -14.04 -15.20 -1.32
C ARG A 117 -14.09 -14.57 0.07
N THR A 118 -13.48 -15.23 1.05
CA THR A 118 -13.25 -14.66 2.37
C THR A 118 -12.24 -13.53 2.27
N LEU A 119 -12.54 -12.38 2.86
CA LEU A 119 -11.62 -11.26 2.99
C LEU A 119 -10.97 -11.32 4.38
N ALA A 120 -9.65 -11.49 4.40
CA ALA A 120 -8.91 -11.57 5.66
C ALA A 120 -7.48 -11.05 5.52
N HIS A 121 -6.93 -10.59 6.65
CA HIS A 121 -5.51 -10.36 6.83
C HIS A 121 -4.80 -11.66 7.19
N ALA A 122 -3.63 -11.90 6.60
CA ALA A 122 -2.86 -13.12 6.83
C ALA A 122 -1.58 -12.83 7.61
N PHE A 123 -1.31 -13.72 8.57
CA PHE A 123 -0.14 -13.66 9.44
C PHE A 123 0.57 -15.00 9.46
N GLY A 124 1.90 -14.96 9.41
CA GLY A 124 2.75 -16.12 9.60
C GLY A 124 2.87 -16.50 11.08
N ARG A 125 3.45 -17.66 11.34
CA ARG A 125 3.83 -18.11 12.70
C ARG A 125 4.81 -17.19 13.41
N ASP A 126 5.57 -16.41 12.64
CA ASP A 126 6.45 -15.35 13.12
C ASP A 126 5.69 -14.07 13.55
N GLY A 127 4.37 -14.06 13.44
CA GLY A 127 3.52 -12.91 13.76
C GLY A 127 3.53 -11.82 12.70
N ARG A 128 4.19 -12.01 11.55
CA ARG A 128 4.33 -10.98 10.52
C ARG A 128 3.20 -11.04 9.50
N ASN A 129 2.68 -9.87 9.15
CA ASN A 129 1.65 -9.74 8.11
C ASN A 129 2.20 -10.09 6.72
N TRP A 130 1.51 -10.95 5.97
CA TRP A 130 1.96 -11.41 4.65
C TRP A 130 1.75 -10.36 3.55
N GLU A 131 0.69 -9.55 3.63
CA GLU A 131 0.46 -8.46 2.69
C GLU A 131 1.58 -7.42 2.75
N ALA A 132 1.96 -6.99 3.96
CA ALA A 132 3.09 -6.08 4.16
C ALA A 132 4.40 -6.65 3.61
N GLN A 133 4.62 -7.97 3.73
CA GLN A 133 5.79 -8.64 3.16
C GLN A 133 5.76 -8.67 1.62
N GLN A 134 4.60 -8.94 1.01
CA GLN A 134 4.42 -8.82 -0.44
C GLN A 134 4.71 -7.39 -0.93
N LEU A 135 4.18 -6.39 -0.23
CA LEU A 135 4.32 -4.98 -0.56
C LEU A 135 5.76 -4.50 -0.40
N ALA A 136 6.44 -4.84 0.70
CA ALA A 136 7.85 -4.51 0.92
C ALA A 136 8.78 -5.20 -0.10
N ALA A 137 8.38 -6.38 -0.61
CA ALA A 137 9.09 -7.05 -1.69
C ALA A 137 8.84 -6.41 -3.08
N GLY A 138 7.94 -5.43 -3.19
CA GLY A 138 7.53 -4.80 -4.45
C GLY A 138 6.67 -5.71 -5.33
N LEU A 139 5.95 -6.67 -4.74
CA LEU A 139 5.22 -7.72 -5.46
C LEU A 139 3.70 -7.47 -5.51
N GLY A 140 3.29 -6.22 -5.31
CA GLY A 140 1.90 -5.78 -5.41
C GLY A 140 1.77 -4.30 -5.09
N PHE A 141 0.55 -3.80 -5.22
CA PHE A 141 0.17 -2.44 -4.88
C PHE A 141 -0.69 -2.42 -3.63
N ALA A 142 -0.45 -1.47 -2.73
CA ALA A 142 -1.26 -1.24 -1.55
C ALA A 142 -2.60 -0.64 -1.97
N VAL A 143 -3.70 -1.19 -1.44
CA VAL A 143 -5.07 -0.73 -1.71
C VAL A 143 -5.81 -0.54 -0.39
N ALA A 144 -6.70 0.45 -0.32
CA ALA A 144 -7.51 0.71 0.87
C ALA A 144 -8.99 0.77 0.47
N LEU A 145 -9.69 -0.35 0.61
CA LEU A 145 -11.10 -0.47 0.26
C LEU A 145 -11.93 -0.55 1.55
N ALA A 146 -12.70 0.50 1.83
CA ALA A 146 -13.59 0.53 2.98
C ALA A 146 -14.67 -0.57 2.88
N PRO A 147 -15.06 -1.20 3.99
CA PRO A 147 -14.62 -0.92 5.36
C PRO A 147 -13.30 -1.59 5.79
N ASN A 148 -12.74 -2.48 4.95
CA ASN A 148 -11.55 -3.29 5.29
C ASN A 148 -10.23 -2.50 5.17
N THR A 149 -9.99 -1.60 6.12
CA THR A 149 -8.86 -0.63 6.09
C THR A 149 -7.97 -0.64 7.34
N ALA A 150 -8.19 -1.57 8.27
CA ALA A 150 -7.51 -1.62 9.57
C ALA A 150 -5.98 -1.59 9.49
N LEU A 151 -5.39 -2.21 8.46
CA LEU A 151 -3.93 -2.26 8.26
C LEU A 151 -3.42 -1.33 7.13
N ALA A 152 -4.26 -0.45 6.59
CA ALA A 152 -3.90 0.38 5.45
C ALA A 152 -2.63 1.22 5.71
N ALA A 153 -2.51 1.85 6.88
CA ALA A 153 -1.35 2.71 7.19
C ALA A 153 0.00 1.96 7.10
N CYS A 154 0.11 0.79 7.73
CA CYS A 154 1.35 0.02 7.74
C CYS A 154 1.62 -0.67 6.38
N GLN A 155 0.58 -1.09 5.66
CA GLN A 155 0.70 -1.66 4.32
C GLN A 155 1.21 -0.63 3.30
N PHE A 156 0.69 0.60 3.34
CA PHE A 156 1.18 1.69 2.50
C PHE A 156 2.62 2.09 2.88
N ALA A 157 2.99 2.06 4.17
CA ALA A 157 4.37 2.27 4.59
C ALA A 157 5.32 1.18 4.04
N ALA A 158 4.88 -0.09 4.04
CA ALA A 158 5.65 -1.20 3.46
C ALA A 158 5.85 -1.03 1.94
N GLU A 159 4.80 -0.63 1.22
CA GLU A 159 4.89 -0.32 -0.21
C GLU A 159 5.80 0.88 -0.48
N ALA A 160 5.74 1.93 0.35
CA ALA A 160 6.58 3.12 0.19
C ALA A 160 8.07 2.79 0.21
N ALA A 161 8.49 1.82 1.05
CA ALA A 161 9.87 1.33 1.06
C ALA A 161 10.27 0.64 -0.27
N ALA A 162 9.37 -0.16 -0.85
CA ALA A 162 9.58 -0.78 -2.16
C ALA A 162 9.63 0.27 -3.29
N ARG A 163 8.75 1.29 -3.24
CA ARG A 163 8.76 2.40 -4.20
C ARG A 163 10.05 3.21 -4.14
N ALA A 164 10.52 3.55 -2.93
CA ALA A 164 11.74 4.34 -2.74
C ALA A 164 13.00 3.62 -3.24
N THR A 165 13.01 2.28 -3.20
CA THR A 165 14.13 1.44 -3.66
C THR A 165 13.94 0.89 -5.08
N GLY A 166 12.87 1.28 -5.78
CA GLY A 166 12.60 0.83 -7.15
C GLY A 166 12.40 -0.69 -7.27
N ARG A 167 11.83 -1.34 -6.24
CA ARG A 167 11.71 -2.79 -6.18
C ARG A 167 10.47 -3.33 -6.90
N GLY A 168 10.62 -4.46 -7.58
CA GLY A 168 9.51 -5.19 -8.21
C GLY A 168 8.68 -4.32 -9.16
N VAL A 169 7.38 -4.15 -8.89
CA VAL A 169 6.45 -3.34 -9.71
C VAL A 169 6.87 -1.86 -9.80
N TRP A 170 7.81 -1.41 -8.98
CA TRP A 170 8.35 -0.05 -8.96
C TRP A 170 9.66 0.12 -9.75
N GLN A 171 10.21 -0.93 -10.36
CA GLN A 171 11.41 -0.81 -11.22
C GLN A 171 11.19 0.12 -12.40
N ARG A 172 9.94 0.22 -12.88
CA ARG A 172 9.49 1.20 -13.86
C ARG A 172 8.29 1.92 -13.26
N SER A 173 8.12 3.19 -13.58
CA SER A 173 6.96 3.95 -13.08
C SER A 173 5.67 3.30 -13.59
N PRO A 174 4.78 2.83 -12.68
CA PRO A 174 3.47 2.30 -13.06
C PRO A 174 2.42 3.41 -13.21
N LEU A 175 2.80 4.68 -12.99
CA LEU A 175 1.91 5.82 -13.09
C LEU A 175 1.44 6.02 -14.54
N ILE A 176 0.15 6.22 -14.71
CA ILE A 176 -0.47 6.58 -15.98
C ILE A 176 -0.95 8.02 -15.88
N GLU A 177 -0.67 8.86 -16.88
CA GLU A 177 -1.24 10.21 -16.92
C GLU A 177 -2.76 10.14 -17.16
N ALA A 178 -3.54 11.00 -16.49
CA ALA A 178 -5.00 11.01 -16.57
C ALA A 178 -5.53 11.13 -18.02
N THR A 179 -4.77 11.81 -18.89
CA THR A 179 -5.06 11.98 -20.32
C THR A 179 -4.81 10.73 -21.18
N GLN A 180 -4.09 9.73 -20.64
CA GLN A 180 -3.66 8.54 -21.36
C GLN A 180 -4.49 7.29 -21.03
N LEU A 181 -5.55 7.42 -20.24
CA LEU A 181 -6.41 6.30 -19.83
C LEU A 181 -7.15 5.66 -21.02
N ARG A 182 -6.91 4.36 -21.24
CA ARG A 182 -7.50 3.59 -22.35
C ARG A 182 -8.54 2.55 -21.93
N ARG A 183 -8.32 1.89 -20.79
CA ARG A 183 -9.11 0.77 -20.28
C ARG A 183 -9.38 0.92 -18.78
N GLY A 184 -10.50 0.37 -18.31
CA GLY A 184 -10.79 0.27 -16.87
C GLY A 184 -9.93 -0.79 -16.18
N GLY A 185 -10.09 -0.93 -14.87
CA GLY A 185 -9.29 -1.81 -14.02
C GLY A 185 -8.50 -1.04 -12.97
N PHE A 186 -7.63 -1.73 -12.23
CA PHE A 186 -6.77 -1.07 -11.26
C PHE A 186 -5.75 -0.16 -11.95
N VAL A 187 -5.59 1.06 -11.47
CA VAL A 187 -4.65 2.06 -11.99
C VAL A 187 -3.99 2.84 -10.86
N LEU A 188 -2.76 3.29 -11.09
CA LEU A 188 -2.16 4.43 -10.40
C LEU A 188 -2.11 5.57 -11.42
N VAL A 189 -2.79 6.66 -11.12
CA VAL A 189 -2.99 7.77 -12.06
C VAL A 189 -2.42 9.06 -11.49
N ARG A 190 -1.77 9.83 -12.35
CA ARG A 190 -1.30 11.19 -12.06
C ARG A 190 -2.10 12.18 -12.91
N GLY A 191 -2.49 13.31 -12.33
CA GLY A 191 -3.13 14.37 -13.11
C GLY A 191 -3.43 15.62 -12.30
N ARG A 192 -3.60 16.75 -13.01
CA ARG A 192 -3.99 18.02 -12.42
C ARG A 192 -5.48 18.06 -12.14
N VAL A 193 -5.85 18.46 -10.92
CA VAL A 193 -7.26 18.75 -10.57
C VAL A 193 -7.66 20.08 -11.20
N MET A 194 -8.67 20.04 -12.06
CA MET A 194 -9.18 21.20 -12.79
C MET A 194 -10.30 21.90 -12.03
N VAL A 195 -11.25 21.11 -11.54
CA VAL A 195 -12.47 21.60 -10.88
C VAL A 195 -12.83 20.65 -9.75
N ILE A 196 -13.33 21.20 -8.64
CA ILE A 196 -13.87 20.43 -7.53
C ILE A 196 -15.34 20.82 -7.32
N GLU A 197 -16.22 19.83 -7.27
CA GLU A 197 -17.66 20.01 -7.09
C GLU A 197 -18.19 19.10 -5.99
N ARG A 198 -19.24 19.57 -5.29
CA ARG A 198 -19.96 18.75 -4.31
C ARG A 198 -21.42 18.60 -4.73
N ASN A 199 -21.92 17.36 -4.68
CA ASN A 199 -23.34 17.06 -4.89
C ASN A 199 -23.76 15.85 -4.02
N SER A 200 -24.96 15.32 -4.25
CA SER A 200 -25.47 14.15 -3.51
C SER A 200 -24.61 12.88 -3.67
N GLY A 201 -23.84 12.79 -4.76
CA GLY A 201 -22.87 11.72 -5.01
C GLY A 201 -21.51 11.90 -4.32
N GLY A 202 -21.32 12.94 -3.50
CA GLY A 202 -20.07 13.18 -2.76
C GLY A 202 -19.26 14.35 -3.31
N LEU A 203 -17.93 14.29 -3.15
CA LEU A 203 -17.01 15.29 -3.69
C LEU A 203 -16.36 14.76 -4.97
N TRP A 204 -16.42 15.54 -6.03
CA TRP A 204 -15.97 15.20 -7.37
C TRP A 204 -14.79 16.08 -7.73
N LEU A 205 -13.62 15.48 -7.89
CA LEU A 205 -12.41 16.17 -8.33
C LEU A 205 -12.20 15.81 -9.80
N GLN A 206 -12.58 16.72 -10.69
CA GLN A 206 -12.34 16.57 -12.11
C GLN A 206 -10.85 16.78 -12.39
N LEU A 207 -10.20 15.80 -13.00
CA LEU A 207 -8.82 15.92 -13.46
C LEU A 207 -8.78 16.34 -14.93
N GLU A 208 -7.61 16.78 -15.37
CA GLU A 208 -7.33 16.94 -16.79
C GLU A 208 -7.60 15.64 -17.57
N GLY A 209 -8.08 15.79 -18.81
CA GLY A 209 -8.67 14.68 -19.57
C GLY A 209 -10.08 14.33 -19.07
N ASP A 210 -10.48 13.07 -19.30
CA ASP A 210 -11.85 12.60 -19.03
C ASP A 210 -11.97 11.82 -17.70
N LEU A 211 -11.16 12.16 -16.68
CA LEU A 211 -11.15 11.48 -15.38
C LEU A 211 -11.78 12.32 -14.28
N VAL A 212 -12.65 11.70 -13.49
CA VAL A 212 -13.09 12.23 -12.21
C VAL A 212 -12.76 11.29 -11.06
N LEU A 213 -12.18 11.84 -10.00
CA LEU A 213 -12.04 11.16 -8.72
C LEU A 213 -13.27 11.48 -7.87
N GLN A 214 -13.93 10.47 -7.32
CA GLN A 214 -15.13 10.66 -6.52
C GLN A 214 -14.87 10.21 -5.08
N VAL A 215 -14.76 11.16 -4.15
CA VAL A 215 -14.83 10.84 -2.73
C VAL A 215 -16.30 10.52 -2.42
N VAL A 216 -16.58 9.23 -2.21
CA VAL A 216 -17.95 8.76 -2.01
C VAL A 216 -18.54 9.32 -0.71
N PRO A 217 -19.85 9.54 -0.62
CA PRO A 217 -20.47 10.22 0.53
C PRO A 217 -20.09 9.61 1.88
N GLN A 218 -20.04 8.28 1.96
CA GLN A 218 -19.73 7.52 3.17
C GLN A 218 -18.26 7.67 3.60
N ALA A 219 -17.37 8.02 2.67
CA ALA A 219 -15.95 8.19 2.94
C ALA A 219 -15.60 9.63 3.33
N LEU A 220 -16.45 10.63 3.05
CA LEU A 220 -16.14 12.06 3.26
C LEU A 220 -15.66 12.38 4.68
N ALA A 221 -16.22 11.73 5.70
CA ALA A 221 -15.84 11.93 7.10
C ALA A 221 -14.39 11.52 7.41
N GLN A 222 -13.78 10.68 6.57
CA GLN A 222 -12.38 10.26 6.73
C GLN A 222 -11.40 11.22 6.06
N PHE A 223 -11.86 12.10 5.17
CA PHE A 223 -11.01 13.05 4.45
C PHE A 223 -10.99 14.41 5.14
N ASP A 224 -9.83 15.06 5.14
CA ASP A 224 -9.76 16.50 5.37
C ASP A 224 -10.36 17.23 4.17
N THR A 225 -11.65 17.56 4.27
CA THR A 225 -12.37 18.25 3.20
C THR A 225 -11.77 19.61 2.87
N GLN A 226 -11.19 20.34 3.84
CA GLN A 226 -10.55 21.63 3.59
C GLN A 226 -9.25 21.46 2.79
N ALA A 227 -8.48 20.41 3.07
CA ALA A 227 -7.34 20.04 2.24
C ALA A 227 -7.77 19.68 0.81
N LEU A 228 -8.86 18.91 0.65
CA LEU A 228 -9.37 18.54 -0.67
C LEU A 228 -9.71 19.77 -1.54
N TRP A 229 -10.40 20.78 -1.00
CA TRP A 229 -10.71 22.01 -1.75
C TRP A 229 -9.47 22.77 -2.23
N ARG A 230 -8.35 22.67 -1.51
CA ARG A 230 -7.07 23.29 -1.88
C ARG A 230 -6.31 22.55 -2.99
N LEU A 231 -6.83 21.41 -3.45
CA LEU A 231 -6.25 20.64 -4.54
C LEU A 231 -6.54 21.23 -5.92
N GLN A 232 -7.47 22.16 -6.06
CA GLN A 232 -7.75 22.77 -7.36
C GLN A 232 -6.48 23.42 -7.94
N GLY A 233 -6.14 23.06 -9.18
CA GLY A 233 -4.92 23.46 -9.86
C GLY A 233 -3.67 22.65 -9.48
N ARG A 234 -3.72 21.78 -8.47
CA ARG A 234 -2.60 20.91 -8.05
C ARG A 234 -2.58 19.61 -8.84
N VAL A 235 -1.39 19.03 -8.97
CA VAL A 235 -1.20 17.67 -9.49
C VAL A 235 -1.32 16.70 -8.32
N VAL A 236 -2.12 15.65 -8.50
CA VAL A 236 -2.34 14.60 -7.50
C VAL A 236 -2.00 13.23 -8.08
N GLU A 237 -1.66 12.29 -7.21
CA GLU A 237 -1.60 10.87 -7.54
C GLU A 237 -2.80 10.17 -6.89
N ALA A 238 -3.54 9.37 -7.64
CA ALA A 238 -4.64 8.57 -7.12
C ALA A 238 -4.48 7.11 -7.53
N ARG A 239 -5.06 6.20 -6.75
CA ARG A 239 -5.05 4.77 -7.05
C ARG A 239 -6.40 4.13 -6.79
N GLY A 240 -6.76 3.14 -7.59
CA GLY A 240 -8.01 2.40 -7.41
C GLY A 240 -8.53 1.79 -8.71
N TRP A 241 -9.78 1.32 -8.66
CA TRP A 241 -10.43 0.70 -9.81
C TRP A 241 -11.15 1.73 -10.67
N LEU A 242 -10.58 1.96 -11.85
CA LEU A 242 -11.11 2.84 -12.87
C LEU A 242 -12.34 2.21 -13.56
N ILE A 243 -13.44 2.96 -13.59
CA ILE A 243 -14.72 2.57 -14.19
C ILE A 243 -14.90 3.30 -15.53
N ASP A 244 -15.14 2.56 -16.61
CA ASP A 244 -15.56 3.13 -17.91
C ASP A 244 -17.08 3.35 -17.92
N ARG A 245 -17.52 4.60 -17.79
CA ARG A 245 -18.95 4.93 -17.70
C ARG A 245 -19.69 4.80 -19.04
N ARG A 246 -18.98 4.75 -20.17
CA ARG A 246 -19.61 4.49 -21.48
C ARG A 246 -20.23 3.09 -21.54
N ARG A 247 -19.62 2.11 -20.87
CA ARG A 247 -20.13 0.73 -20.83
C ARG A 247 -21.37 0.56 -19.95
N ARG A 248 -21.72 1.56 -19.13
CA ARG A 248 -22.88 1.53 -18.23
C ARG A 248 -24.09 2.30 -18.77
N GLY A 249 -24.09 2.68 -20.07
CA GLY A 249 -25.18 3.45 -20.68
C GLY A 249 -25.30 4.90 -20.19
N ALA A 250 -24.45 5.34 -19.26
CA ALA A 250 -24.47 6.67 -18.67
C ALA A 250 -23.58 7.64 -19.46
N SER A 251 -23.89 7.86 -20.74
CA SER A 251 -23.27 8.91 -21.57
C SER A 251 -24.20 10.12 -21.65
N GLY A 252 -24.40 10.81 -20.52
CA GLY A 252 -24.94 12.17 -20.57
C GLY A 252 -23.90 13.12 -21.15
N ARG A 253 -24.29 14.03 -22.06
CA ARG A 253 -23.41 15.09 -22.58
C ARG A 253 -22.76 15.83 -21.40
N GLY A 254 -21.43 16.02 -21.45
CA GLY A 254 -20.67 16.77 -20.44
C GLY A 254 -20.20 15.98 -19.21
N ARG A 255 -20.36 14.64 -19.17
CA ARG A 255 -19.87 13.80 -18.07
C ARG A 255 -18.57 13.07 -18.43
N SER A 256 -17.56 13.18 -17.57
CA SER A 256 -16.29 12.45 -17.68
C SER A 256 -16.49 10.95 -17.85
N ARG A 257 -15.81 10.38 -18.86
CA ARG A 257 -15.85 8.95 -19.20
C ARG A 257 -15.38 8.08 -18.04
N TRP A 258 -14.28 8.48 -17.41
CA TRP A 258 -13.60 7.70 -16.40
C TRP A 258 -13.99 8.17 -15.01
N LEU A 259 -14.32 7.21 -14.15
CA LEU A 259 -14.61 7.44 -12.74
C LEU A 259 -13.71 6.55 -11.89
N LEU A 260 -13.04 7.14 -10.91
CA LEU A 260 -12.27 6.43 -9.90
C LEU A 260 -12.84 6.78 -8.52
N PRO A 261 -13.66 5.90 -7.93
CA PRO A 261 -14.19 6.10 -6.58
C PRO A 261 -13.08 5.97 -5.53
N LEU A 262 -13.03 6.92 -4.59
CA LEU A 262 -12.13 6.96 -3.46
C LEU A 262 -12.92 6.62 -2.19
N SER A 263 -12.60 5.48 -1.58
CA SER A 263 -13.26 5.01 -0.35
C SER A 263 -12.44 5.26 0.92
N HIS A 264 -11.18 5.66 0.77
CA HIS A 264 -10.26 5.90 1.89
C HIS A 264 -9.19 6.94 1.50
N PRO A 265 -8.73 7.81 2.42
CA PRO A 265 -7.73 8.86 2.13
C PRO A 265 -6.42 8.36 1.53
N ALA A 266 -5.94 7.19 1.95
CA ALA A 266 -4.70 6.58 1.42
C ALA A 266 -4.74 6.33 -0.12
N MET A 267 -5.93 6.36 -0.74
CA MET A 267 -6.06 6.23 -2.20
C MET A 267 -5.69 7.51 -2.97
N LEU A 268 -5.50 8.64 -2.29
CA LEU A 268 -5.21 9.94 -2.89
C LEU A 268 -3.97 10.57 -2.22
N GLY A 269 -2.88 10.70 -2.97
CA GLY A 269 -1.65 11.38 -2.55
C GLY A 269 -1.57 12.79 -3.14
N TYR A 270 -1.34 13.77 -2.27
CA TYR A 270 -1.24 15.20 -2.60
C TYR A 270 -0.35 15.94 -1.61
#